data_AF-A0A2V6C4P8-F1
#
_entry.id   AF-A0A2V6C4P8-F1
#
_cell.length_a   1.000
_cell.length_b   1.000
_cell.length_c   1.000
_cell.angle_alpha   90.00
_cell.angle_beta   90.00
_cell.angle_gamma   90.00
#
_symmetry.space_group_name_H-M   'P 1'
#
loop_
_entity.id
_entity.type
_entity.pdbx_description
1 polymer ?
#
loop_
_entity_poly.entity_id
_entity_poly.type
_entity_poly.pdbx_seq_one_letter_code
_entity_poly.pdbx_strand_id
1 'polypeptide(L)'
;MFGRAGRRGIDETGFVLISANEIRMRDGYPCQLARSGMVDWGALLGLMSVAADREESPFAEAVRVQERLFSTKPIFLGVEESMKHPAVPCGLKTDAERARHVRHRVREMLNSRGEWEPYPKASEVPLREIRIYDLRFTNDAPGDDSAVERVNRESQIVNRSILTEPAALEKVGTGTLCVLSEDDEGKIYGRAITVADKLNDERVVMGKWVRRLTNWSARQAPLSVWKEKVVPLLEKKLAQQKTPLVRFTNHPHKIVAQVSLAELTMRVPVDAHGVALWKPKEREVLPPDCAQCSLVPVCRQLSTATGTALLWRRLGLVDAAGMPTPRGRIVSFFQQGDGLAVAAALEDEGYPLDELIYDLANLDAGFRFCGEENRWAGRLAMVCQERFGLQSIPGYLENGAPLKYGSGAEQVVAGIHRNPLSKHGWVTELLGAGDIDRVIIEWRSLLRQIAHAPDLDWPRWRALQKMAKAILRETESPTLTDLPPLEYHQTKRVDHRLVLRRH
;
A
#
# COMPACT_ATOMS: atom_id res chain seq x y z
N MET A 1 13.63 19.52 37.31
CA MET A 1 13.18 18.16 36.94
C MET A 1 12.09 17.72 37.93
N PHE A 2 10.87 17.37 37.50
CA PHE A 2 9.86 16.81 38.41
C PHE A 2 10.20 15.34 38.74
N GLY A 3 11.15 15.14 39.65
CA GLY A 3 11.40 13.82 40.25
C GLY A 3 10.40 13.57 41.38
N ARG A 4 9.59 12.52 41.28
CA ARG A 4 8.79 12.04 42.42
C ARG A 4 9.72 11.31 43.38
N ALA A 5 10.00 11.92 44.53
CA ALA A 5 10.52 11.21 45.70
C ALA A 5 9.32 10.78 46.56
N GLY A 6 8.97 9.48 46.52
CA GLY A 6 7.89 8.90 47.32
C GLY A 6 7.41 7.53 46.80
N ARG A 7 6.87 6.70 47.70
CA ARG A 7 6.28 5.39 47.41
C ARG A 7 4.87 5.57 46.83
N ARG A 8 4.65 5.08 45.60
CA ARG A 8 3.34 5.17 44.90
C ARG A 8 2.23 4.58 45.77
N GLY A 9 1.24 5.40 46.09
CA GLY A 9 0.00 4.99 46.78
C GLY A 9 0.11 4.82 48.29
N ILE A 10 1.26 5.16 48.89
CA ILE A 10 1.51 5.01 50.34
C ILE A 10 1.74 6.37 50.99
N ASP A 11 2.41 7.29 50.30
CA ASP A 11 2.70 8.60 50.87
C ASP A 11 1.53 9.57 50.62
N GLU A 12 1.01 10.16 51.70
CA GLU A 12 -0.02 11.23 51.64
C GLU A 12 0.56 12.57 51.14
N THR A 13 1.88 12.71 51.10
CA THR A 13 2.58 13.94 50.70
C THR A 13 3.72 13.62 49.73
N GLY A 14 3.77 14.33 48.60
CA GLY A 14 4.86 14.26 47.64
C GLY A 14 5.73 15.52 47.66
N PHE A 15 7.02 15.37 47.36
CA PHE A 15 7.96 16.47 47.28
C PHE A 15 8.32 16.78 45.83
N VAL A 16 8.53 18.06 45.53
CA VAL A 16 9.02 18.55 44.23
C VAL A 16 10.22 19.45 44.51
N LEU A 17 11.34 19.14 43.87
CA LEU A 17 12.53 19.98 43.91
C LEU A 17 12.43 21.03 42.80
N ILE A 18 12.60 22.31 43.16
CA ILE A 18 12.59 23.44 42.22
C ILE A 18 13.86 24.29 42.41
N SER A 19 14.42 24.79 41.31
CA SER A 19 15.51 25.78 41.32
C SER A 19 14.97 27.17 40.89
N ALA A 20 15.77 28.23 41.03
CA ALA A 20 15.31 29.61 40.80
C ALA A 20 14.72 29.85 39.38
N ASN A 21 15.24 29.11 38.39
CA ASN A 21 14.93 29.27 36.96
C ASN A 21 14.12 28.09 36.35
N GLU A 22 13.56 27.21 37.17
CA GLU A 22 12.80 26.04 36.71
C GLU A 22 11.28 26.19 36.87
N ILE A 23 10.55 25.34 36.15
CA ILE A 23 9.08 25.20 36.21
C ILE A 23 8.66 24.88 37.65
N ARG A 24 7.72 25.66 38.20
CA ARG A 24 7.23 25.54 39.57
C ARG A 24 5.85 24.87 39.59
N MET A 25 5.46 24.31 40.72
CA MET A 25 4.14 23.67 40.88
C MET A 25 2.98 24.64 40.59
N ARG A 26 3.16 25.94 40.88
CA ARG A 26 2.19 27.01 40.57
C ARG A 26 2.02 27.29 39.08
N ASP A 27 2.97 26.86 38.25
CA ASP A 27 2.92 26.99 36.79
C ASP A 27 2.12 25.81 36.18
N GLY A 28 1.72 24.83 37.00
CA GLY A 28 0.85 23.73 36.60
C GLY A 28 -0.56 24.22 36.32
N TYR A 29 -1.06 23.91 35.13
CA TYR A 29 -2.45 24.11 34.74
C TYR A 29 -3.16 22.75 34.62
N PRO A 30 -4.49 22.66 34.84
CA PRO A 30 -5.24 21.45 34.57
C PRO A 30 -5.01 20.98 33.14
N CYS A 31 -4.45 19.79 32.97
CA CYS A 31 -4.32 19.13 31.68
C CYS A 31 -5.38 18.04 31.58
N GLN A 32 -6.09 17.98 30.45
CA GLN A 32 -6.95 16.85 30.16
C GLN A 32 -6.08 15.63 29.88
N LEU A 33 -5.95 14.75 30.87
CA LEU A 33 -5.31 13.46 30.69
C LEU A 33 -6.25 12.55 29.90
N ALA A 34 -5.96 12.35 28.62
CA ALA A 34 -6.57 11.29 27.83
C ALA A 34 -5.88 9.96 28.16
N ARG A 35 -6.67 8.94 28.49
CA ARG A 35 -6.14 7.57 28.60
C ARG A 35 -5.67 7.13 27.21
N SER A 36 -4.43 6.68 27.11
CA SER A 36 -3.91 6.15 25.85
C SER A 36 -4.71 4.91 25.45
N GLY A 37 -5.30 4.93 24.25
CA GLY A 37 -5.94 3.75 23.64
C GLY A 37 -4.92 2.76 23.05
N MET A 38 -3.65 2.89 23.42
CA MET A 38 -2.59 2.01 22.92
C MET A 38 -2.78 0.59 23.44
N VAL A 39 -2.73 -0.34 22.51
CA VAL A 39 -2.67 -1.77 22.80
C VAL A 39 -1.21 -2.14 23.07
N ASP A 40 -0.95 -2.89 24.14
CA ASP A 40 0.38 -3.45 24.43
C ASP A 40 0.63 -4.65 23.49
N TRP A 41 1.34 -4.40 22.39
CA TRP A 41 1.63 -5.41 21.39
C TRP A 41 2.62 -6.44 21.94
N GLY A 42 3.61 -6.00 22.72
CA GLY A 42 4.64 -6.89 23.24
C GLY A 42 4.03 -8.00 24.09
N ALA A 43 3.19 -7.60 25.06
CA ALA A 43 2.48 -8.53 25.94
C ALA A 43 1.55 -9.49 25.16
N LEU A 44 0.74 -8.96 24.23
CA LEU A 44 -0.20 -9.78 23.48
C LEU A 44 0.50 -10.74 22.52
N LEU A 45 1.53 -10.29 21.78
CA LEU A 45 2.32 -11.16 20.90
C LEU A 45 3.06 -12.25 21.68
N GLY A 46 3.51 -11.95 22.90
CA GLY A 46 4.12 -12.93 23.80
C GLY A 46 3.12 -14.02 24.21
N LEU A 47 1.93 -13.62 24.64
CA LEU A 47 0.84 -14.55 24.98
C LEU A 47 0.42 -15.39 23.77
N MET A 48 0.29 -14.76 22.61
CA MET A 48 0.02 -15.43 21.34
C MET A 48 1.10 -16.45 20.98
N SER A 49 2.37 -16.16 21.29
CA SER A 49 3.48 -17.08 21.03
C SER A 49 3.40 -18.31 21.94
N VAL A 50 3.09 -18.10 23.22
CA VAL A 50 2.89 -19.21 24.17
C VAL A 50 1.67 -20.06 23.80
N ALA A 51 0.57 -19.44 23.35
CA ALA A 51 -0.58 -20.18 22.84
C ALA A 51 -0.24 -20.98 21.58
N ALA A 52 0.48 -20.37 20.64
CA ALA A 52 0.97 -21.06 19.43
C ALA A 52 1.86 -22.26 19.76
N ASP A 53 2.78 -22.13 20.72
CA ASP A 53 3.65 -23.22 21.16
C ASP A 53 2.88 -24.36 21.86
N ARG A 54 1.66 -24.09 22.34
CA ARG A 54 0.72 -25.08 22.89
C ARG A 54 -0.31 -25.61 21.88
N GLU A 55 -0.18 -25.24 20.61
CA GLU A 55 -1.14 -25.56 19.55
C GLU A 55 -2.56 -25.00 19.81
N GLU A 56 -2.65 -23.93 20.61
CA GLU A 56 -3.87 -23.18 20.89
C GLU A 56 -4.04 -22.01 19.90
N SER A 57 -5.26 -21.46 19.80
CA SER A 57 -5.54 -20.32 18.91
C SER A 57 -4.92 -19.02 19.44
N PRO A 58 -3.95 -18.39 18.75
CA PRO A 58 -3.30 -17.19 19.25
C PRO A 58 -4.25 -16.00 19.39
N PHE A 59 -5.13 -15.77 18.39
CA PHE A 59 -6.10 -14.68 18.45
C PHE A 59 -7.11 -14.88 19.58
N ALA A 60 -7.53 -16.12 19.84
CA ALA A 60 -8.45 -16.39 20.94
C ALA A 60 -7.81 -16.04 22.29
N GLU A 61 -6.53 -16.36 22.47
CA GLU A 61 -5.79 -16.03 23.70
C GLU A 61 -5.60 -14.51 23.86
N ALA A 62 -5.26 -13.80 22.78
CA ALA A 62 -5.13 -12.35 22.81
C ALA A 62 -6.44 -11.64 23.17
N VAL A 63 -7.56 -12.07 22.58
CA VAL A 63 -8.90 -11.54 22.90
C VAL A 63 -9.29 -11.87 24.33
N ARG A 64 -9.09 -13.12 24.78
CA ARG A 64 -9.39 -13.56 26.15
C ARG A 64 -8.72 -12.68 27.21
N VAL A 65 -7.45 -12.33 27.01
CA VAL A 65 -6.72 -11.47 27.94
C VAL A 65 -7.18 -10.02 27.84
N GLN A 66 -7.40 -9.52 26.62
CA GLN A 66 -7.88 -8.16 26.41
C GLN A 66 -9.24 -7.92 27.07
N GLU A 67 -10.19 -8.85 26.95
CA GLU A 67 -11.54 -8.77 27.55
C GLU A 67 -11.51 -8.73 29.09
N ARG A 68 -10.41 -9.21 29.71
CA ARG A 68 -10.21 -9.22 31.17
C ARG A 68 -9.48 -7.99 31.70
N LEU A 69 -9.03 -7.09 30.82
CA LEU A 69 -8.41 -5.84 31.24
C LEU A 69 -9.48 -4.90 31.83
N PHE A 70 -9.22 -4.39 33.03
CA PHE A 70 -10.09 -3.41 33.69
C PHE A 70 -10.08 -2.06 32.93
N SER A 71 -10.95 -1.93 31.94
CA SER A 71 -11.12 -0.72 31.12
C SER A 71 -12.59 -0.32 31.03
N THR A 72 -12.85 0.99 31.02
CA THR A 72 -14.18 1.56 30.79
C THR A 72 -14.61 1.51 29.33
N LYS A 73 -13.65 1.33 28.40
CA LYS A 73 -13.89 1.13 26.97
C LYS A 73 -13.23 -0.20 26.55
N PRO A 74 -13.98 -1.15 25.97
CA PRO A 74 -13.40 -2.35 25.39
C PRO A 74 -12.36 -2.00 24.30
N ILE A 75 -11.26 -2.76 24.25
CA ILE A 75 -10.16 -2.54 23.32
C ILE A 75 -10.23 -3.62 22.24
N PHE A 76 -10.91 -3.37 21.15
CA PHE A 76 -11.04 -4.37 20.09
C PHE A 76 -9.74 -4.57 19.30
N LEU A 77 -9.37 -5.83 19.05
CA LEU A 77 -8.24 -6.23 18.21
C LEU A 77 -8.63 -6.27 16.72
N GLY A 78 -9.92 -6.40 16.40
CA GLY A 78 -10.45 -6.47 15.03
C GLY A 78 -10.48 -7.88 14.46
N VAL A 79 -10.71 -8.88 15.33
CA VAL A 79 -10.87 -10.30 14.99
C VAL A 79 -12.10 -10.91 15.66
N GLU A 80 -12.77 -10.17 16.55
CA GLU A 80 -13.79 -10.67 17.45
C GLU A 80 -14.97 -11.27 16.69
N GLU A 81 -15.44 -10.61 15.63
CA GLU A 81 -16.54 -11.14 14.83
C GLU A 81 -16.08 -12.30 13.94
N SER A 82 -14.85 -12.19 13.41
CA SER A 82 -14.24 -13.22 12.59
C SER A 82 -14.01 -14.54 13.33
N MET A 83 -13.71 -14.48 14.63
CA MET A 83 -13.53 -15.64 15.49
C MET A 83 -14.84 -16.36 15.82
N LYS A 84 -15.97 -15.63 15.94
CA LYS A 84 -17.29 -16.25 16.12
C LYS A 84 -17.68 -17.10 14.91
N HIS A 85 -17.16 -16.73 13.74
CA HIS A 85 -17.43 -17.40 12.48
C HIS A 85 -16.12 -17.77 11.75
N PRO A 86 -15.36 -18.76 12.24
CA PRO A 86 -14.00 -19.04 11.74
C PRO A 86 -13.97 -19.75 10.39
N ALA A 87 -15.04 -20.50 10.06
CA ALA A 87 -15.23 -21.23 8.82
C ALA A 87 -16.12 -20.40 7.87
N VAL A 88 -15.49 -19.65 6.97
CA VAL A 88 -16.17 -18.83 5.94
C VAL A 88 -15.51 -19.06 4.58
N PRO A 89 -16.26 -18.99 3.46
CA PRO A 89 -15.70 -19.25 2.14
C PRO A 89 -14.50 -18.38 1.78
N CYS A 90 -14.47 -17.12 2.24
CA CYS A 90 -13.35 -16.21 1.96
C CYS A 90 -12.08 -16.49 2.77
N GLY A 91 -12.14 -17.34 3.80
CA GLY A 91 -11.00 -17.70 4.65
C GLY A 91 -10.39 -16.56 5.50
N LEU A 92 -10.86 -15.32 5.35
CA LEU A 92 -10.31 -14.14 6.02
C LEU A 92 -10.51 -14.21 7.54
N LYS A 93 -9.46 -13.90 8.30
CA LYS A 93 -9.42 -14.05 9.76
C LYS A 93 -9.58 -12.75 10.55
N THR A 94 -9.59 -11.59 9.87
CA THR A 94 -9.78 -10.28 10.51
C THR A 94 -11.06 -9.60 10.03
N ASP A 95 -11.67 -8.82 10.93
CA ASP A 95 -12.95 -8.14 10.69
C ASP A 95 -12.83 -7.11 9.58
N ALA A 96 -11.73 -6.36 9.59
CA ALA A 96 -11.45 -5.33 8.59
C ALA A 96 -11.22 -5.92 7.19
N GLU A 97 -10.61 -7.11 7.08
CA GLU A 97 -10.47 -7.77 5.80
C GLU A 97 -11.82 -8.26 5.27
N ARG A 98 -12.62 -8.92 6.10
CA ARG A 98 -13.99 -9.34 5.72
C ARG A 98 -14.84 -8.15 5.29
N ALA A 99 -14.75 -7.05 6.05
CA ALA A 99 -15.41 -5.79 5.77
C ALA A 99 -15.01 -5.21 4.40
N ARG A 100 -13.72 -5.20 4.07
CA ARG A 100 -13.24 -4.68 2.78
C ARG A 100 -13.61 -5.61 1.63
N HIS A 101 -13.43 -6.91 1.83
CA HIS A 101 -13.69 -7.93 0.81
C HIS A 101 -15.15 -7.97 0.37
N VAL A 102 -16.09 -7.93 1.33
CA VAL A 102 -17.54 -7.93 0.99
C VAL A 102 -18.01 -6.64 0.30
N ARG A 103 -17.24 -5.56 0.41
CA ARG A 103 -17.52 -4.27 -0.25
C ARG A 103 -16.78 -4.13 -1.58
N HIS A 104 -15.77 -4.96 -1.83
CA HIS A 104 -15.10 -5.04 -3.11
C HIS A 104 -16.09 -5.52 -4.17
N ARG A 105 -16.13 -4.86 -5.32
CA ARG A 105 -16.98 -5.25 -6.45
C ARG A 105 -16.11 -5.85 -7.52
N VAL A 106 -16.45 -7.07 -7.93
CA VAL A 106 -15.81 -7.73 -9.06
C VAL A 106 -16.63 -7.38 -10.30
N ARG A 107 -15.94 -6.80 -11.28
CA ARG A 107 -16.53 -6.50 -12.58
C ARG A 107 -16.51 -7.79 -13.41
N GLU A 108 -17.67 -8.13 -13.95
CA GLU A 108 -17.85 -9.25 -14.86
C GLU A 108 -18.37 -8.76 -16.20
N MET A 109 -18.09 -9.51 -17.25
CA MET A 109 -18.69 -9.33 -18.57
C MET A 109 -19.44 -10.57 -19.01
N LEU A 110 -20.45 -10.38 -19.86
CA LEU A 110 -21.14 -11.46 -20.55
C LEU A 110 -20.29 -11.89 -21.76
N ASN A 111 -19.85 -13.14 -21.79
CA ASN A 111 -18.99 -13.68 -22.83
C ASN A 111 -19.77 -14.07 -24.09
N SER A 112 -19.05 -14.57 -25.11
CA SER A 112 -19.62 -14.98 -26.40
C SER A 112 -20.60 -16.15 -26.33
N ARG A 113 -20.65 -16.89 -25.21
CA ARG A 113 -21.60 -17.98 -24.95
C ARG A 113 -22.78 -17.56 -24.09
N GLY A 114 -22.86 -16.29 -23.69
CA GLY A 114 -23.92 -15.80 -22.80
C GLY A 114 -23.68 -16.14 -21.33
N GLU A 115 -22.46 -16.53 -20.96
CA GLU A 115 -22.06 -16.81 -19.58
C GLU A 115 -21.35 -15.59 -18.98
N TRP A 116 -21.48 -15.39 -17.68
CA TRP A 116 -20.80 -14.30 -16.98
C TRP A 116 -19.41 -14.75 -16.52
N GLU A 117 -18.40 -13.95 -16.82
CA GLU A 117 -17.01 -14.23 -16.43
C GLU A 117 -16.29 -12.96 -15.91
N PRO A 118 -15.20 -13.09 -15.14
CA PRO A 118 -14.41 -11.96 -14.67
C PRO A 118 -13.91 -11.10 -15.83
N TYR A 119 -14.00 -9.78 -15.70
CA TYR A 119 -13.59 -8.87 -16.76
C TYR A 119 -12.08 -8.97 -17.05
N PRO A 120 -11.66 -9.47 -18.23
CA PRO A 120 -10.27 -9.69 -18.53
C PRO A 120 -9.57 -8.37 -18.86
N LYS A 121 -8.24 -8.35 -18.73
CA LYS A 121 -7.43 -7.22 -19.17
C LYS A 121 -7.54 -7.09 -20.69
N ALA A 122 -7.96 -5.91 -21.17
CA ALA A 122 -8.11 -5.68 -22.62
C ALA A 122 -6.79 -5.90 -23.39
N SER A 123 -6.88 -6.46 -24.60
CA SER A 123 -5.74 -6.73 -25.48
C SER A 123 -5.92 -6.03 -26.83
N GLU A 124 -4.83 -5.79 -27.56
CA GLU A 124 -4.85 -5.22 -28.91
C GLU A 124 -5.25 -6.30 -29.92
N VAL A 125 -6.43 -6.15 -30.53
CA VAL A 125 -6.98 -7.13 -31.49
C VAL A 125 -7.32 -6.43 -32.83
N PRO A 126 -7.06 -7.05 -33.99
CA PRO A 126 -7.50 -6.53 -35.29
C PRO A 126 -9.01 -6.35 -35.37
N LEU A 127 -9.48 -5.24 -35.95
CA LEU A 127 -10.91 -4.91 -36.04
C LEU A 127 -11.73 -6.02 -36.71
N ARG A 128 -11.19 -6.72 -37.72
CA ARG A 128 -11.90 -7.83 -38.39
C ARG A 128 -12.27 -8.99 -37.44
N GLU A 129 -11.55 -9.13 -36.33
CA GLU A 129 -11.72 -10.21 -35.34
C GLU A 129 -12.64 -9.78 -34.18
N ILE A 130 -12.93 -8.48 -34.05
CA ILE A 130 -13.76 -7.96 -32.96
C ILE A 130 -15.24 -8.05 -33.34
N ARG A 131 -16.02 -8.56 -32.39
CA ARG A 131 -17.45 -8.80 -32.52
C ARG A 131 -18.25 -7.89 -31.59
N ILE A 132 -19.47 -7.59 -32.02
CA ILE A 132 -20.49 -6.90 -31.24
C ILE A 132 -21.57 -7.92 -30.95
N TYR A 133 -21.95 -7.99 -29.67
CA TYR A 133 -22.98 -8.87 -29.17
C TYR A 133 -24.17 -8.01 -28.74
N ASP A 134 -25.13 -7.84 -29.67
CA ASP A 134 -26.37 -7.14 -29.37
C ASP A 134 -27.40 -8.15 -28.85
N LEU A 135 -27.94 -7.91 -27.66
CA LEU A 135 -29.16 -8.57 -27.20
C LEU A 135 -30.33 -7.89 -27.93
N ARG A 136 -30.64 -8.33 -29.14
CA ARG A 136 -31.89 -7.90 -29.79
C ARG A 136 -33.04 -8.66 -29.14
N PHE A 137 -33.97 -7.93 -28.54
CA PHE A 137 -35.28 -8.50 -28.28
C PHE A 137 -35.95 -8.69 -29.64
N THR A 138 -36.29 -9.92 -30.01
CA THR A 138 -37.11 -10.18 -31.21
C THR A 138 -38.44 -9.46 -31.03
N ASN A 139 -38.68 -8.40 -31.79
CA ASN A 139 -39.98 -7.76 -31.82
C ASN A 139 -40.12 -6.90 -33.08
N ASP A 140 -40.56 -7.52 -34.18
CA ASP A 140 -41.21 -6.81 -35.28
C ASP A 140 -42.47 -7.59 -35.67
N ALA A 141 -43.46 -7.58 -34.78
CA ALA A 141 -44.86 -7.74 -35.15
C ALA A 141 -45.70 -6.94 -34.14
N PRO A 142 -46.54 -5.98 -34.59
CA PRO A 142 -47.52 -5.33 -33.74
C PRO A 142 -48.70 -6.29 -33.55
N GLY A 143 -48.54 -7.23 -32.62
CA GLY A 143 -49.59 -8.13 -32.16
C GLY A 143 -49.78 -7.96 -30.66
N ASP A 144 -51.03 -7.77 -30.27
CA ASP A 144 -51.50 -7.57 -28.89
C ASP A 144 -51.24 -8.86 -28.08
N ASP A 145 -50.22 -8.87 -27.22
CA ASP A 145 -49.94 -10.03 -26.36
C ASP A 145 -49.67 -9.67 -24.89
N SER A 146 -50.26 -10.50 -24.04
CA SER A 146 -50.45 -10.33 -22.60
C SER A 146 -49.15 -10.36 -21.78
N ALA A 147 -49.21 -9.79 -20.57
CA ALA A 147 -48.07 -9.58 -19.67
C ALA A 147 -47.32 -10.86 -19.24
N VAL A 148 -47.87 -12.05 -19.48
CA VAL A 148 -47.29 -13.34 -19.08
C VAL A 148 -46.28 -13.87 -20.12
N GLU A 149 -46.39 -13.46 -21.39
CA GLU A 149 -45.47 -13.90 -22.46
C GLU A 149 -44.20 -13.04 -22.58
N ARG A 150 -44.12 -11.92 -21.86
CA ARG A 150 -42.92 -11.07 -21.82
C ARG A 150 -41.73 -11.71 -21.10
N VAL A 151 -41.96 -12.72 -20.26
CA VAL A 151 -40.93 -13.28 -19.38
C VAL A 151 -40.05 -14.32 -20.07
N ASN A 152 -40.47 -14.87 -21.23
CA ASN A 152 -39.75 -15.93 -21.93
C ASN A 152 -39.25 -15.52 -23.33
N ARG A 153 -38.89 -14.25 -23.51
CA ARG A 153 -38.22 -13.78 -24.74
C ARG A 153 -36.73 -14.05 -24.63
N GLU A 154 -36.32 -15.20 -25.12
CA GLU A 154 -34.91 -15.55 -25.31
C GLU A 154 -34.24 -14.42 -26.12
N SER A 155 -33.32 -13.72 -25.47
CA SER A 155 -32.52 -12.69 -26.12
C SER A 155 -31.60 -13.38 -27.11
N GLN A 156 -31.88 -13.26 -28.41
CA GLN A 156 -31.03 -13.85 -29.42
C GLN A 156 -29.77 -12.98 -29.53
N ILE A 157 -28.63 -13.60 -29.21
CA ILE A 157 -27.32 -12.97 -29.31
C ILE A 157 -26.99 -12.85 -30.80
N VAL A 158 -27.03 -11.62 -31.34
CA VAL A 158 -26.60 -11.38 -32.72
C VAL A 158 -25.12 -11.02 -32.71
N ASN A 159 -24.31 -11.89 -33.31
CA ASN A 159 -22.87 -11.70 -33.48
C ASN A 159 -22.60 -10.99 -34.81
N ARG A 160 -22.28 -9.68 -34.76
CA ARG A 160 -21.90 -8.90 -35.96
C ARG A 160 -20.49 -8.34 -35.84
N SER A 161 -19.83 -8.10 -36.97
CA SER A 161 -18.49 -7.49 -36.99
C SER A 161 -18.54 -6.06 -36.47
N ILE A 162 -17.51 -5.64 -35.73
CA ILE A 162 -17.32 -4.22 -35.32
C ILE A 162 -17.25 -3.29 -36.54
N LEU A 163 -16.84 -3.81 -37.71
CA LEU A 163 -16.77 -3.05 -38.96
C LEU A 163 -18.15 -2.57 -39.44
N THR A 164 -19.24 -3.06 -38.85
CA THR A 164 -20.62 -2.64 -39.12
C THR A 164 -21.12 -1.53 -38.19
N GLU A 165 -20.32 -1.10 -37.21
CA GLU A 165 -20.73 -0.16 -36.17
C GLU A 165 -19.99 1.19 -36.27
N PRO A 166 -20.65 2.25 -36.78
CA PRO A 166 -20.04 3.56 -36.95
C PRO A 166 -19.47 4.14 -35.65
N ALA A 167 -20.18 3.98 -34.53
CA ALA A 167 -19.78 4.53 -33.24
C ALA A 167 -18.49 3.89 -32.70
N ALA A 168 -18.19 2.65 -33.09
CA ALA A 168 -16.95 1.98 -32.73
C ALA A 168 -15.75 2.49 -33.54
N LEU A 169 -15.99 2.91 -34.79
CA LEU A 169 -14.95 3.22 -35.77
C LEU A 169 -14.66 4.72 -35.89
N GLU A 170 -15.46 5.58 -35.28
CA GLU A 170 -15.39 7.05 -35.38
C GLU A 170 -13.97 7.60 -35.19
N LYS A 171 -13.21 7.04 -34.24
CA LYS A 171 -11.84 7.45 -33.90
C LYS A 171 -10.74 6.55 -34.49
N VAL A 172 -11.10 5.56 -35.31
CA VAL A 172 -10.14 4.59 -35.88
C VAL A 172 -9.78 4.93 -37.32
N GLY A 173 -8.47 5.04 -37.60
CA GLY A 173 -7.94 5.36 -38.92
C GLY A 173 -8.00 6.84 -39.28
N THR A 174 -7.57 7.19 -40.50
CA THR A 174 -7.53 8.57 -41.02
C THR A 174 -8.50 8.75 -42.17
N GLY A 175 -9.12 9.93 -42.28
CA GLY A 175 -10.08 10.27 -43.33
C GLY A 175 -11.54 10.28 -42.83
N THR A 176 -12.48 10.43 -43.76
CA THR A 176 -13.92 10.44 -43.42
C THR A 176 -14.45 9.01 -43.38
N LEU A 177 -15.28 8.67 -42.38
CA LEU A 177 -15.93 7.37 -42.33
C LEU A 177 -16.87 7.21 -43.54
N CYS A 178 -16.80 6.07 -44.22
CA CYS A 178 -17.61 5.80 -45.42
C CYS A 178 -18.01 4.33 -45.49
N VAL A 179 -19.05 4.02 -46.28
CA VAL A 179 -19.50 2.65 -46.53
C VAL A 179 -18.69 2.05 -47.68
N LEU A 180 -18.06 0.90 -47.44
CA LEU A 180 -17.29 0.14 -48.43
C LEU A 180 -18.17 -0.84 -49.19
N SER A 181 -19.01 -1.58 -48.48
CA SER A 181 -19.98 -2.51 -49.04
C SER A 181 -21.23 -2.52 -48.18
N GLU A 182 -22.33 -2.95 -48.78
CA GLU A 182 -23.62 -3.16 -48.13
C GLU A 182 -24.15 -4.49 -48.65
N ASP A 183 -24.40 -5.42 -47.74
CA ASP A 183 -24.96 -6.74 -47.99
C ASP A 183 -26.11 -7.01 -47.01
N ASP A 184 -26.67 -8.23 -47.04
CA ASP A 184 -27.77 -8.65 -46.15
C ASP A 184 -27.36 -8.64 -44.66
N GLU A 185 -26.05 -8.67 -44.34
CA GLU A 185 -25.51 -8.60 -42.97
C GLU A 185 -25.28 -7.15 -42.50
N GLY A 186 -25.27 -6.18 -43.42
CA GLY A 186 -25.31 -4.76 -43.16
C GLY A 186 -24.23 -3.95 -43.90
N LYS A 187 -24.03 -2.71 -43.45
CA LYS A 187 -23.03 -1.79 -44.02
C LYS A 187 -21.66 -2.07 -43.40
N ILE A 188 -20.65 -2.36 -44.22
CA ILE A 188 -19.26 -2.44 -43.79
C ILE A 188 -18.61 -1.07 -43.98
N TYR A 189 -18.03 -0.52 -42.92
CA TYR A 189 -17.42 0.80 -42.93
C TYR A 189 -15.91 0.77 -43.11
N GLY A 190 -15.40 1.79 -43.77
CA GLY A 190 -13.99 2.07 -43.97
C GLY A 190 -13.71 3.57 -43.94
N ARG A 191 -12.58 3.99 -44.50
CA ARG A 191 -12.23 5.42 -44.60
C ARG A 191 -12.10 5.87 -46.04
N ALA A 192 -12.64 7.05 -46.32
CA ALA A 192 -12.45 7.78 -47.56
C ALA A 192 -11.36 8.84 -47.34
N ILE A 193 -10.30 8.78 -48.15
CA ILE A 193 -9.16 9.70 -48.08
C ILE A 193 -8.90 10.29 -49.46
N THR A 194 -8.88 11.62 -49.56
CA THR A 194 -8.52 12.28 -50.82
C THR A 194 -7.04 12.04 -51.14
N VAL A 195 -6.77 11.43 -52.29
CA VAL A 195 -5.41 11.08 -52.73
C VAL A 195 -4.86 12.04 -53.78
N ALA A 196 -5.73 12.64 -54.61
CA ALA A 196 -5.32 13.61 -55.63
C ALA A 196 -6.51 14.49 -56.04
N ASP A 197 -6.21 15.69 -56.54
CA ASP A 197 -7.17 16.58 -57.20
C ASP A 197 -7.02 16.45 -58.73
N LYS A 198 -8.13 16.51 -59.46
CA LYS A 198 -8.15 16.45 -60.94
C LYS A 198 -8.05 17.84 -61.53
N LEU A 199 -7.26 17.99 -62.59
CA LEU A 199 -7.17 19.17 -63.43
C LEU A 199 -7.89 18.92 -64.77
N ASN A 200 -8.27 20.00 -65.46
CA ASN A 200 -9.04 19.94 -66.72
C ASN A 200 -8.26 19.27 -67.87
N ASP A 201 -6.93 19.22 -67.80
CA ASP A 201 -6.05 18.71 -68.88
C ASP A 201 -5.60 17.24 -68.67
N GLU A 202 -6.47 16.37 -68.16
CA GLU A 202 -6.15 14.96 -67.82
C GLU A 202 -4.93 14.80 -66.89
N ARG A 203 -4.67 15.80 -66.05
CA ARG A 203 -3.60 15.80 -65.05
C ARG A 203 -4.17 15.67 -63.65
N VAL A 204 -3.37 15.12 -62.76
CA VAL A 204 -3.71 15.03 -61.33
C VAL A 204 -2.66 15.74 -60.47
N VAL A 205 -3.13 16.48 -59.48
CA VAL A 205 -2.30 17.06 -58.40
C VAL A 205 -2.34 16.10 -57.23
N MET A 206 -1.24 15.44 -56.93
CA MET A 206 -1.21 14.47 -55.85
C MET A 206 -1.20 15.14 -54.48
N GLY A 207 -1.97 14.58 -53.55
CA GLY A 207 -1.95 14.97 -52.15
C GLY A 207 -0.53 14.90 -51.59
N LYS A 208 -0.15 15.89 -50.76
CA LYS A 208 1.19 15.96 -50.15
C LYS A 208 1.54 14.67 -49.39
N TRP A 209 0.56 14.06 -48.72
CA TRP A 209 0.75 12.80 -47.98
C TRP A 209 0.98 11.61 -48.91
N VAL A 210 0.30 11.54 -50.07
CA VAL A 210 0.50 10.46 -51.07
C VAL A 210 1.92 10.50 -51.59
N ARG A 211 2.42 11.69 -51.97
CA ARG A 211 3.79 11.87 -52.45
C ARG A 211 4.84 11.44 -51.42
N ARG A 212 4.61 11.76 -50.15
CA ARG A 212 5.49 11.31 -49.05
C ARG A 212 5.43 9.80 -48.87
N LEU A 213 4.24 9.20 -48.93
CA LEU A 213 4.04 7.77 -48.72
C LEU A 213 4.65 6.92 -49.85
N THR A 214 4.54 7.38 -51.10
CA THR A 214 5.06 6.68 -52.28
C THR A 214 6.47 7.11 -52.69
N ASN A 215 7.07 8.07 -51.97
CA ASN A 215 8.34 8.73 -52.32
C ASN A 215 8.35 9.34 -53.74
N TRP A 216 7.23 9.91 -54.15
CA TRP A 216 7.06 10.49 -55.48
C TRP A 216 7.39 11.99 -55.49
N SER A 217 8.34 12.40 -56.34
CA SER A 217 8.87 13.77 -56.37
C SER A 217 7.92 14.79 -57.02
N ALA A 218 7.32 14.44 -58.16
CA ALA A 218 6.52 15.39 -58.94
C ALA A 218 5.18 15.71 -58.27
N ARG A 219 4.81 17.01 -58.21
CA ARG A 219 3.51 17.44 -57.65
C ARG A 219 2.33 17.06 -58.55
N GLN A 220 2.56 17.05 -59.85
CA GLN A 220 1.56 16.75 -60.87
C GLN A 220 2.02 15.59 -61.73
N ALA A 221 1.08 14.80 -62.24
CA ALA A 221 1.35 13.75 -63.22
C ALA A 221 0.18 13.64 -64.21
N PRO A 222 0.42 13.21 -65.46
CA PRO A 222 -0.64 12.75 -66.35
C PRO A 222 -1.44 11.61 -65.70
N LEU A 223 -2.74 11.51 -66.01
CA LEU A 223 -3.63 10.50 -65.46
C LEU A 223 -3.16 9.07 -65.77
N SER A 224 -2.53 8.84 -66.92
CA SER A 224 -1.91 7.56 -67.30
C SER A 224 -0.78 7.16 -66.33
N VAL A 225 0.16 8.07 -66.09
CA VAL A 225 1.28 7.86 -65.14
C VAL A 225 0.78 7.62 -63.72
N TRP A 226 -0.28 8.34 -63.30
CA TRP A 226 -0.93 8.10 -62.02
C TRP A 226 -1.47 6.66 -61.91
N LYS A 227 -2.22 6.20 -62.92
CA LYS A 227 -2.81 4.85 -62.93
C LYS A 227 -1.76 3.75 -63.00
N GLU A 228 -0.74 3.90 -63.84
CA GLU A 228 0.24 2.83 -64.12
C GLU A 228 1.36 2.76 -63.08
N LYS A 229 1.78 3.89 -62.51
CA LYS A 229 2.96 3.94 -61.62
C LYS A 229 2.62 4.28 -60.17
N VAL A 230 1.75 5.26 -59.94
CA VAL A 230 1.50 5.77 -58.58
C VAL A 230 0.49 4.90 -57.84
N VAL A 231 -0.59 4.47 -58.50
CA VAL A 231 -1.64 3.63 -57.91
C VAL A 231 -1.08 2.32 -57.34
N PRO A 232 -0.27 1.51 -58.06
CA PRO A 232 0.27 0.26 -57.51
C PRO A 232 1.18 0.48 -56.29
N LEU A 233 1.97 1.56 -56.29
CA LEU A 233 2.81 1.93 -55.14
C LEU A 233 1.97 2.33 -53.94
N LEU A 234 0.92 3.11 -54.17
CA LEU A 234 0.01 3.57 -53.13
C LEU A 234 -0.75 2.40 -52.49
N GLU A 235 -1.28 1.49 -53.31
CA GLU A 235 -1.94 0.26 -52.86
C GLU A 235 -1.02 -0.58 -51.97
N LYS A 236 0.21 -0.85 -52.44
CA LYS A 236 1.22 -1.58 -51.67
C LYS A 236 1.55 -0.89 -50.33
N LYS A 237 1.68 0.43 -50.33
CA LYS A 237 2.03 1.21 -49.11
C LYS A 237 0.88 1.28 -48.11
N LEU A 238 -0.36 1.42 -48.58
CA LEU A 238 -1.55 1.40 -47.73
C LEU A 238 -1.76 0.01 -47.09
N ALA A 239 -1.53 -1.07 -47.84
CA ALA A 239 -1.53 -2.42 -47.28
C ALA A 239 -0.44 -2.60 -46.21
N GLN A 240 0.78 -2.07 -46.42
CA GLN A 240 1.85 -2.05 -45.39
C GLN A 240 1.46 -1.28 -44.13
N GLN A 241 0.61 -0.25 -44.26
CA GLN A 241 0.05 0.51 -43.14
C GLN A 241 -1.24 -0.11 -42.56
N LYS A 242 -1.54 -1.38 -42.88
CA LYS A 242 -2.74 -2.08 -42.38
C LYS A 242 -4.06 -1.38 -42.74
N THR A 243 -4.10 -0.69 -43.88
CA THR A 243 -5.30 -0.02 -44.40
C THR A 243 -5.43 -0.31 -45.89
N PRO A 244 -5.62 -1.59 -46.29
CA PRO A 244 -5.60 -1.97 -47.70
C PRO A 244 -6.67 -1.20 -48.49
N LEU A 245 -6.29 -0.80 -49.71
CA LEU A 245 -7.16 -0.10 -50.64
C LEU A 245 -8.26 -1.06 -51.12
N VAL A 246 -9.52 -0.61 -51.06
CA VAL A 246 -10.67 -1.36 -51.58
C VAL A 246 -11.01 -0.91 -52.99
N ARG A 247 -11.15 0.41 -53.20
CA ARG A 247 -11.39 1.01 -54.51
C ARG A 247 -11.06 2.50 -54.53
N PHE A 248 -10.88 3.04 -55.73
CA PHE A 248 -10.90 4.49 -55.94
C PHE A 248 -12.29 4.95 -56.37
N THR A 249 -12.78 6.03 -55.77
CA THR A 249 -13.95 6.75 -56.24
C THR A 249 -13.53 8.02 -56.96
N ASN A 250 -14.02 8.16 -58.19
CA ASN A 250 -13.74 9.29 -59.05
C ASN A 250 -14.83 10.35 -58.86
N HIS A 251 -14.47 11.45 -58.21
CA HIS A 251 -15.31 12.65 -58.18
C HIS A 251 -14.91 13.61 -59.32
N PRO A 252 -15.73 14.64 -59.64
CA PRO A 252 -15.42 15.60 -60.71
C PRO A 252 -14.06 16.29 -60.54
N HIS A 253 -13.73 16.70 -59.32
CA HIS A 253 -12.51 17.47 -59.03
C HIS A 253 -11.46 16.72 -58.20
N LYS A 254 -11.74 15.48 -57.77
CA LYS A 254 -10.82 14.73 -56.91
C LYS A 254 -10.91 13.22 -57.10
N ILE A 255 -9.82 12.54 -56.75
CA ILE A 255 -9.71 11.09 -56.64
C ILE A 255 -9.65 10.77 -55.14
N VAL A 256 -10.54 9.90 -54.70
CA VAL A 256 -10.64 9.48 -53.30
C VAL A 256 -10.34 7.98 -53.24
N ALA A 257 -9.47 7.58 -52.32
CA ALA A 257 -9.24 6.19 -51.98
C ALA A 257 -10.19 5.78 -50.85
N GLN A 258 -10.90 4.68 -51.04
CA GLN A 258 -11.63 4.00 -49.97
C GLN A 258 -10.79 2.83 -49.46
N VAL A 259 -10.44 2.86 -48.17
CA VAL A 259 -9.57 1.88 -47.51
C VAL A 259 -10.31 1.11 -46.42
N SER A 260 -9.93 -0.16 -46.25
CA SER A 260 -10.44 -1.01 -45.18
C SER A 260 -9.77 -0.71 -43.84
N LEU A 261 -10.54 -0.85 -42.76
CA LEU A 261 -10.05 -0.73 -41.38
C LEU A 261 -9.78 -2.10 -40.73
N ALA A 262 -10.06 -3.20 -41.43
CA ALA A 262 -10.02 -4.57 -40.93
C ALA A 262 -8.73 -4.96 -40.17
N GLU A 263 -7.58 -4.46 -40.64
CA GLU A 263 -6.25 -4.81 -40.10
C GLU A 263 -5.76 -3.84 -39.00
N LEU A 264 -6.44 -2.72 -38.77
CA LEU A 264 -6.14 -1.84 -37.65
C LEU A 264 -6.58 -2.51 -36.34
N THR A 265 -5.94 -2.16 -35.23
CA THR A 265 -6.21 -2.78 -33.94
C THR A 265 -6.99 -1.86 -33.00
N MET A 266 -7.71 -2.46 -32.06
CA MET A 266 -8.39 -1.79 -30.97
C MET A 266 -8.21 -2.58 -29.68
N ARG A 267 -8.08 -1.87 -28.54
CA ARG A 267 -8.06 -2.52 -27.23
C ARG A 267 -9.44 -2.93 -26.76
N VAL A 268 -9.67 -4.23 -26.68
CA VAL A 268 -10.93 -4.82 -26.23
C VAL A 268 -10.69 -6.04 -25.32
N PRO A 269 -11.62 -6.38 -24.42
CA PRO A 269 -11.56 -7.66 -23.72
C PRO A 269 -11.69 -8.82 -24.70
N VAL A 270 -10.95 -9.89 -24.43
CA VAL A 270 -11.06 -11.19 -25.12
C VAL A 270 -11.57 -12.18 -24.10
N ASP A 271 -12.68 -12.83 -24.42
CA ASP A 271 -13.33 -13.75 -23.49
C ASP A 271 -12.56 -15.07 -23.31
N ALA A 272 -13.03 -15.93 -22.40
CA ALA A 272 -12.43 -17.24 -22.14
C ALA A 272 -12.42 -18.18 -23.37
N HIS A 273 -13.21 -17.87 -24.42
CA HIS A 273 -13.29 -18.63 -25.66
C HIS A 273 -12.48 -18.02 -26.81
N GLY A 274 -11.72 -16.95 -26.56
CA GLY A 274 -10.87 -16.29 -27.55
C GLY A 274 -11.62 -15.30 -28.46
N VAL A 275 -12.85 -14.92 -28.12
CA VAL A 275 -13.64 -13.95 -28.89
C VAL A 275 -13.41 -12.55 -28.34
N ALA A 276 -12.99 -11.63 -29.21
CA ALA A 276 -12.79 -10.23 -28.87
C ALA A 276 -14.12 -9.46 -28.94
N LEU A 277 -14.51 -8.82 -27.83
CA LEU A 277 -15.84 -8.22 -27.67
C LEU A 277 -15.77 -6.71 -27.54
N TRP A 278 -16.51 -5.99 -28.38
CA TRP A 278 -16.68 -4.54 -28.23
C TRP A 278 -17.85 -4.25 -27.30
N LYS A 279 -17.57 -3.53 -26.20
CA LYS A 279 -18.55 -3.13 -25.17
C LYS A 279 -19.49 -4.29 -24.77
N PRO A 280 -18.95 -5.43 -24.28
CA PRO A 280 -19.79 -6.50 -23.77
C PRO A 280 -20.67 -6.00 -22.61
N LYS A 281 -21.80 -6.66 -22.36
CA LYS A 281 -22.65 -6.32 -21.21
C LYS A 281 -21.88 -6.58 -19.93
N GLU A 282 -21.91 -5.62 -19.02
CA GLU A 282 -21.13 -5.67 -17.77
C GLU A 282 -22.05 -5.70 -16.55
N ARG A 283 -21.56 -6.27 -15.46
CA ARG A 283 -22.18 -6.18 -14.14
C ARG A 283 -21.13 -6.10 -13.05
N GLU A 284 -21.53 -5.57 -11.90
CA GLU A 284 -20.73 -5.60 -10.68
C GLU A 284 -21.36 -6.56 -9.68
N VAL A 285 -20.63 -7.60 -9.30
CA VAL A 285 -21.07 -8.61 -8.34
C VAL A 285 -20.18 -8.64 -7.10
N LEU A 286 -20.64 -9.36 -6.08
CA LEU A 286 -19.78 -9.71 -4.94
C LEU A 286 -18.68 -10.68 -5.40
N PRO A 287 -17.53 -10.72 -4.71
CA PRO A 287 -16.55 -11.79 -4.88
C PRO A 287 -17.22 -13.17 -4.76
N PRO A 288 -16.80 -14.18 -5.55
CA PRO A 288 -17.49 -15.48 -5.63
C PRO A 288 -17.68 -16.18 -4.27
N ASP A 289 -16.68 -16.08 -3.41
CA ASP A 289 -16.67 -16.57 -2.04
C ASP A 289 -17.67 -15.82 -1.13
N CYS A 290 -17.78 -14.49 -1.27
CA CYS A 290 -18.80 -13.70 -0.57
C CYS A 290 -20.21 -13.90 -1.13
N ALA A 291 -20.36 -14.14 -2.44
CA ALA A 291 -21.66 -14.30 -3.08
C ALA A 291 -22.46 -15.48 -2.51
N GLN A 292 -21.78 -16.51 -2.03
CA GLN A 292 -22.36 -17.71 -1.42
C GLN A 292 -22.35 -17.68 0.12
N CYS A 293 -21.90 -16.58 0.73
CA CYS A 293 -21.70 -16.49 2.18
C CYS A 293 -22.92 -15.88 2.88
N SER A 294 -23.47 -16.58 3.88
CA SER A 294 -24.59 -16.10 4.70
C SER A 294 -24.23 -14.90 5.60
N LEU A 295 -22.93 -14.65 5.84
CA LEU A 295 -22.44 -13.61 6.73
C LEU A 295 -22.21 -12.25 6.03
N VAL A 296 -22.60 -12.11 4.76
CA VAL A 296 -22.50 -10.83 4.04
C VAL A 296 -23.15 -9.66 4.81
N PRO A 297 -24.36 -9.79 5.40
CA PRO A 297 -24.97 -8.71 6.18
C PRO A 297 -24.13 -8.31 7.39
N VAL A 298 -23.56 -9.29 8.11
CA VAL A 298 -22.69 -9.07 9.28
C VAL A 298 -21.40 -8.36 8.84
N CYS A 299 -20.72 -8.87 7.81
CA CYS A 299 -19.46 -8.30 7.33
C CYS A 299 -19.62 -6.86 6.81
N ARG A 300 -20.80 -6.49 6.29
CA ARG A 300 -21.12 -5.12 5.87
C ARG A 300 -21.32 -4.14 7.02
N GLN A 301 -21.54 -4.62 8.25
CA GLN A 301 -21.63 -3.78 9.44
C GLN A 301 -20.26 -3.58 10.11
N LEU A 302 -19.30 -4.47 9.84
CA LEU A 302 -17.94 -4.37 10.33
C LEU A 302 -17.21 -3.14 9.77
N SER A 303 -16.33 -2.56 10.60
CA SER A 303 -15.48 -1.44 10.22
C SER A 303 -14.45 -1.84 9.17
N THR A 304 -14.22 -0.98 8.18
CA THR A 304 -13.13 -1.14 7.20
C THR A 304 -11.80 -0.57 7.71
N ALA A 305 -11.77 0.09 8.86
CA ALA A 305 -10.56 0.64 9.45
C ALA A 305 -9.57 -0.47 9.82
N THR A 306 -8.27 -0.20 9.71
CA THR A 306 -7.24 -1.18 10.08
C THR A 306 -7.21 -1.32 11.60
N GLY A 307 -7.78 -2.41 12.11
CA GLY A 307 -7.64 -2.81 13.53
C GLY A 307 -6.24 -3.36 13.85
N THR A 308 -5.97 -3.55 15.14
CA THR A 308 -4.67 -3.99 15.66
C THR A 308 -4.18 -5.30 15.05
N ALA A 309 -5.04 -6.32 14.94
CA ALA A 309 -4.65 -7.61 14.39
C ALA A 309 -4.30 -7.53 12.89
N LEU A 310 -5.06 -6.76 12.11
CA LEU A 310 -4.73 -6.53 10.69
C LEU A 310 -3.43 -5.72 10.56
N LEU A 311 -3.18 -4.79 11.48
CA LEU A 311 -1.93 -4.04 11.51
C LEU A 311 -0.73 -4.94 11.81
N TRP A 312 -0.83 -5.83 12.80
CA TRP A 312 0.21 -6.83 13.08
C TRP A 312 0.51 -7.70 11.86
N ARG A 313 -0.52 -8.15 11.14
CA ARG A 313 -0.35 -8.93 9.92
C ARG A 313 0.35 -8.13 8.82
N ARG A 314 -0.03 -6.87 8.61
CA ARG A 314 0.60 -5.96 7.63
C ARG A 314 2.06 -5.67 7.95
N LEU A 315 2.40 -5.58 9.22
CA LEU A 315 3.77 -5.43 9.71
C LEU A 315 4.52 -6.76 9.78
N GLY A 316 3.93 -7.87 9.35
CA GLY A 316 4.56 -9.20 9.38
C GLY A 316 4.86 -9.72 10.78
N LEU A 317 4.18 -9.22 11.83
CA LEU A 317 4.32 -9.71 13.21
C LEU A 317 3.57 -11.03 13.42
N VAL A 318 2.48 -11.23 12.68
CA VAL A 318 1.70 -12.46 12.66
C VAL A 318 1.38 -12.85 11.23
N ASP A 319 1.13 -14.13 10.99
CA ASP A 319 0.64 -14.63 9.70
C ASP A 319 -0.89 -14.46 9.53
N ALA A 320 -1.47 -15.07 8.50
CA ALA A 320 -2.90 -15.02 8.25
C ALA A 320 -3.76 -15.73 9.31
N ALA A 321 -3.21 -16.75 10.00
CA ALA A 321 -3.88 -17.47 11.08
C ALA A 321 -3.69 -16.79 12.45
N GLY A 322 -2.84 -15.76 12.53
CA GLY A 322 -2.48 -15.09 13.76
C GLY A 322 -1.27 -15.70 14.47
N MET A 323 -0.54 -16.60 13.82
CA MET A 323 0.68 -17.19 14.38
C MET A 323 1.78 -16.14 14.42
N PRO A 324 2.41 -15.87 15.57
CA PRO A 324 3.54 -14.95 15.65
C PRO A 324 4.72 -15.43 14.80
N THR A 325 5.18 -14.55 13.90
CA THR A 325 6.39 -14.78 13.10
C THR A 325 7.65 -14.60 13.96
N PRO A 326 8.85 -14.94 13.46
CA PRO A 326 10.10 -14.60 14.16
C PRO A 326 10.20 -13.12 14.53
N ARG A 327 9.71 -12.23 13.64
CA ARG A 327 9.59 -10.78 13.91
C ARG A 327 8.64 -10.49 15.06
N GLY A 328 7.44 -11.07 15.05
CA GLY A 328 6.47 -10.92 16.14
C GLY A 328 6.99 -11.40 17.48
N ARG A 329 7.74 -12.51 17.48
CA ARG A 329 8.42 -13.04 18.67
C ARG A 329 9.48 -12.06 19.19
N ILE A 330 10.35 -11.52 18.33
CA ILE A 330 11.31 -10.48 18.73
C ILE A 330 10.58 -9.28 19.33
N VAL A 331 9.56 -8.74 18.63
CA VAL A 331 8.78 -7.59 19.13
C VAL A 331 8.15 -7.86 20.50
N SER A 332 7.74 -9.10 20.77
CA SER A 332 7.18 -9.49 22.07
C SER A 332 8.12 -9.31 23.26
N PHE A 333 9.44 -9.27 23.00
CA PHE A 333 10.45 -9.11 24.05
C PHE A 333 10.66 -7.65 24.44
N PHE A 334 10.14 -6.69 23.66
CA PHE A 334 10.39 -5.26 23.84
C PHE A 334 9.11 -4.48 24.09
N GLN A 335 9.28 -3.28 24.63
CA GLN A 335 8.19 -2.31 24.74
C GLN A 335 8.21 -1.40 23.51
N GLN A 336 7.02 -1.00 23.04
CA GLN A 336 6.85 -0.01 21.98
C GLN A 336 7.63 -0.36 20.69
N GLY A 337 8.28 0.63 20.07
CA GLY A 337 8.90 0.51 18.74
C GLY A 337 10.27 -0.17 18.71
N ASP A 338 10.92 -0.39 19.85
CA ASP A 338 12.32 -0.85 19.87
C ASP A 338 12.45 -2.25 19.27
N GLY A 339 11.51 -3.14 19.61
CA GLY A 339 11.46 -4.49 19.05
C GLY A 339 11.22 -4.52 17.54
N LEU A 340 10.51 -3.52 16.99
CA LEU A 340 10.31 -3.39 15.54
C LEU A 340 11.65 -3.09 14.85
N ALA A 341 12.45 -2.17 15.43
CA ALA A 341 13.74 -1.83 14.88
C ALA A 341 14.76 -2.96 15.00
N VAL A 342 14.83 -3.61 16.17
CA VAL A 342 15.69 -4.78 16.39
C VAL A 342 15.35 -5.89 15.39
N ALA A 343 14.05 -6.19 15.21
CA ALA A 343 13.64 -7.22 14.26
C ALA A 343 13.97 -6.83 12.80
N ALA A 344 13.71 -5.59 12.40
CA ALA A 344 14.02 -5.12 11.04
C ALA A 344 15.52 -5.22 10.74
N ALA A 345 16.38 -4.81 11.68
CA ALA A 345 17.84 -4.89 11.51
C ALA A 345 18.37 -6.33 11.47
N LEU A 346 17.77 -7.25 12.23
CA LEU A 346 18.15 -8.66 12.20
C LEU A 346 17.73 -9.35 10.89
N GLU A 347 16.61 -8.93 10.29
CA GLU A 347 16.13 -9.45 9.01
C GLU A 347 16.94 -8.95 7.81
N ASP A 348 17.63 -7.81 7.92
CA ASP A 348 18.63 -7.37 6.95
C ASP A 348 19.94 -8.13 7.16
N GLU A 349 20.20 -9.14 6.31
CA GLU A 349 21.42 -9.95 6.37
C GLU A 349 22.69 -9.12 6.13
N GLY A 350 22.58 -8.02 5.39
CA GLY A 350 23.68 -7.11 5.08
C GLY A 350 24.06 -6.17 6.22
N TYR A 351 23.28 -6.13 7.31
CA TYR A 351 23.54 -5.31 8.50
C TYR A 351 24.61 -5.96 9.41
N PRO A 352 25.80 -5.36 9.57
CA PRO A 352 26.83 -5.88 10.47
C PRO A 352 26.37 -5.78 11.94
N LEU A 353 26.50 -6.86 12.69
CA LEU A 353 26.04 -6.88 14.09
C LEU A 353 26.93 -6.04 15.02
N ASP A 354 28.18 -5.81 14.65
CA ASP A 354 29.13 -4.92 15.32
C ASP A 354 28.85 -3.44 15.12
N GLU A 355 28.19 -3.06 14.02
CA GLU A 355 27.57 -1.74 13.85
C GLU A 355 26.25 -1.68 14.63
N LEU A 356 25.37 -2.67 14.39
CA LEU A 356 24.02 -2.71 14.99
C LEU A 356 24.06 -2.54 16.49
N ILE A 357 24.99 -3.20 17.18
CA ILE A 357 25.08 -3.16 18.63
C ILE A 357 25.20 -1.73 19.18
N TYR A 358 25.84 -0.81 18.45
CA TYR A 358 25.92 0.61 18.81
C TYR A 358 24.77 1.43 18.22
N ASP A 359 24.32 1.12 17.01
CA ASP A 359 23.15 1.76 16.38
C ASP A 359 21.87 1.63 17.22
N LEU A 360 21.76 0.59 18.04
CA LEU A 360 20.69 0.46 19.02
C LEU A 360 20.61 1.63 20.01
N ALA A 361 21.70 2.37 20.26
CA ALA A 361 21.68 3.58 21.09
C ALA A 361 20.80 4.69 20.51
N ASN A 362 20.62 4.69 19.18
CA ASN A 362 19.79 5.68 18.50
C ASN A 362 18.32 5.59 18.91
N LEU A 363 17.87 4.47 19.47
CA LEU A 363 16.47 4.25 19.83
C LEU A 363 15.97 5.12 20.99
N ASP A 364 16.84 5.68 21.85
CA ASP A 364 16.45 6.66 22.90
C ASP A 364 17.14 8.02 22.75
N ALA A 365 17.72 8.31 21.58
CA ALA A 365 18.54 9.52 21.37
C ALA A 365 17.70 10.78 21.10
N GLY A 366 16.59 10.67 20.37
CA GLY A 366 15.82 11.80 19.88
C GLY A 366 16.64 12.77 19.02
N PHE A 367 16.17 14.00 18.85
CA PHE A 367 16.80 14.96 17.92
C PHE A 367 18.13 15.57 18.42
N ARG A 368 18.53 15.34 19.69
CA ARG A 368 19.69 16.04 20.28
C ARG A 368 21.03 15.55 19.76
N PHE A 369 21.09 14.33 19.24
CA PHE A 369 22.32 13.68 18.80
C PHE A 369 22.61 13.85 17.31
N CYS A 370 21.64 14.29 16.49
CA CYS A 370 21.80 14.32 15.04
C CYS A 370 22.51 15.57 14.51
N GLY A 371 22.85 16.53 15.38
CA GLY A 371 23.54 17.76 14.97
C GLY A 371 22.74 18.54 13.92
N GLU A 372 23.38 18.84 12.79
CA GLU A 372 22.74 19.49 11.64
C GLU A 372 22.04 18.49 10.69
N GLU A 373 22.23 17.19 10.89
CA GLU A 373 21.61 16.16 10.08
C GLU A 373 20.17 15.87 10.49
N ASN A 374 19.47 15.12 9.64
CA ASN A 374 18.15 14.63 9.95
C ASN A 374 18.25 13.48 10.98
N ARG A 375 17.46 13.53 12.05
CA ARG A 375 17.38 12.46 13.08
C ARG A 375 17.10 11.06 12.52
N TRP A 376 16.55 10.93 11.30
CA TRP A 376 16.31 9.64 10.63
C TRP A 376 17.42 9.24 9.62
N ALA A 377 18.56 9.93 9.58
CA ALA A 377 19.62 9.69 8.59
C ALA A 377 20.40 8.38 8.81
N GLY A 378 20.31 7.77 9.99
CA GLY A 378 21.07 6.56 10.33
C GLY A 378 20.51 5.27 9.71
N ARG A 379 21.39 4.28 9.54
CA ARG A 379 21.09 2.99 8.89
C ARG A 379 19.91 2.25 9.52
N LEU A 380 19.81 2.24 10.85
CA LEU A 380 18.71 1.58 11.56
C LEU A 380 17.33 2.16 11.18
N ALA A 381 17.21 3.49 11.05
CA ALA A 381 15.96 4.10 10.58
C ALA A 381 15.66 3.74 9.12
N MET A 382 16.67 3.73 8.24
CA MET A 382 16.48 3.36 6.83
C MET A 382 15.92 1.94 6.69
N VAL A 383 16.48 0.99 7.43
CA VAL A 383 16.01 -0.41 7.43
C VAL A 383 14.60 -0.52 8.00
N CYS A 384 14.27 0.24 9.06
CA CYS A 384 12.90 0.29 9.57
C CYS A 384 11.92 0.83 8.52
N GLN A 385 12.28 1.90 7.80
CA GLN A 385 11.45 2.53 6.79
C GLN A 385 11.28 1.66 5.55
N GLU A 386 12.33 0.96 5.12
CA GLU A 386 12.22 -0.04 4.05
C GLU A 386 11.26 -1.18 4.46
N ARG A 387 11.33 -1.60 5.73
CA ARG A 387 10.54 -2.73 6.22
C ARG A 387 9.08 -2.41 6.50
N PHE A 388 8.82 -1.23 7.06
CA PHE A 388 7.51 -0.83 7.55
C PHE A 388 6.86 0.25 6.69
N GLY A 389 7.60 0.85 5.75
CA GLY A 389 7.14 2.01 5.00
C GLY A 389 7.09 3.29 5.84
N LEU A 390 6.87 4.43 5.17
CA LEU A 390 6.73 5.74 5.80
C LEU A 390 5.35 5.92 6.44
N GLN A 391 5.05 5.15 7.48
CA GLN A 391 3.80 5.22 8.23
C GLN A 391 4.03 5.55 9.71
N SER A 392 3.08 6.27 10.30
CA SER A 392 3.07 6.57 11.74
C SER A 392 2.03 5.71 12.44
N ILE A 393 2.46 5.02 13.49
CA ILE A 393 1.65 4.13 14.30
C ILE A 393 1.72 4.64 15.74
N PRO A 394 0.59 5.11 16.31
CA PRO A 394 0.57 5.68 17.66
C PRO A 394 1.24 4.75 18.69
N GLY A 395 2.27 5.25 19.36
CA GLY A 395 3.00 4.50 20.39
C GLY A 395 4.12 3.59 19.89
N TYR A 396 4.27 3.39 18.58
CA TYR A 396 5.24 2.45 18.00
C TYR A 396 6.17 3.10 16.99
N LEU A 397 5.61 3.76 15.96
CA LEU A 397 6.39 4.32 14.84
C LEU A 397 5.98 5.76 14.54
N GLU A 398 6.95 6.57 14.16
CA GLU A 398 6.81 7.88 13.53
C GLU A 398 7.59 7.83 12.21
N ASN A 399 6.90 8.05 11.09
CA ASN A 399 7.49 7.99 9.74
C ASN A 399 8.30 6.70 9.48
N GLY A 400 7.79 5.56 9.95
CA GLY A 400 8.42 4.25 9.77
C GLY A 400 9.55 3.91 10.74
N ALA A 401 9.95 4.81 11.65
CA ALA A 401 10.99 4.58 12.64
C ALA A 401 10.47 4.72 14.09
N PRO A 402 11.14 4.14 15.11
CA PRO A 402 10.72 4.31 16.50
C PRO A 402 10.63 5.77 16.95
N LEU A 403 9.66 6.07 17.82
CA LEU A 403 9.30 7.45 18.22
C LEU A 403 10.47 8.28 18.74
N LYS A 404 11.40 7.64 19.46
CA LYS A 404 12.56 8.29 20.07
C LYS A 404 13.84 8.14 19.25
N TYR A 405 13.74 7.60 18.05
CA TYR A 405 14.91 7.39 17.19
C TYR A 405 15.64 8.70 16.89
N GLY A 406 16.95 8.71 17.04
CA GLY A 406 17.82 9.78 16.57
C GLY A 406 19.21 9.29 16.22
N SER A 407 19.65 9.55 14.99
CA SER A 407 21.02 9.27 14.56
C SER A 407 22.05 10.10 15.32
N GLY A 408 23.27 9.58 15.42
CA GLY A 408 24.44 10.21 16.03
C GLY A 408 24.77 9.68 17.42
N ALA A 409 23.82 9.05 18.12
CA ALA A 409 24.10 8.47 19.43
C ALA A 409 25.01 7.23 19.33
N GLU A 410 24.96 6.51 18.20
CA GLU A 410 25.84 5.37 17.94
C GLU A 410 27.32 5.76 18.00
N GLN A 411 27.69 6.91 17.44
CA GLN A 411 29.07 7.41 17.41
C GLN A 411 29.53 7.84 18.80
N VAL A 412 28.66 8.53 19.54
CA VAL A 412 28.95 8.98 20.90
C VAL A 412 29.15 7.77 21.83
N VAL A 413 28.25 6.79 21.77
CA VAL A 413 28.32 5.57 22.60
C VAL A 413 29.53 4.73 22.22
N ALA A 414 29.80 4.51 20.94
CA ALA A 414 30.99 3.78 20.50
C ALA A 414 32.30 4.48 20.93
N GLY A 415 32.35 5.81 20.81
CA GLY A 415 33.48 6.62 21.24
C GLY A 415 33.75 6.52 22.75
N ILE A 416 32.70 6.62 23.56
CA ILE A 416 32.80 6.54 25.03
C ILE A 416 33.09 5.11 25.49
N HIS A 417 32.53 4.10 24.83
CA HIS A 417 32.88 2.71 25.12
C HIS A 417 34.38 2.46 24.89
N ARG A 418 34.94 3.01 23.80
CA ARG A 418 36.38 2.91 23.51
C ARG A 418 37.25 3.74 24.46
N ASN A 419 36.79 4.93 24.85
CA ASN A 419 37.51 5.82 25.75
C ASN A 419 36.53 6.59 26.66
N PRO A 420 36.30 6.14 27.91
CA PRO A 420 35.36 6.79 28.82
C PRO A 420 35.67 8.27 29.11
N LEU A 421 36.94 8.68 28.99
CA LEU A 421 37.36 10.07 29.22
C LEU A 421 36.98 11.02 28.06
N SER A 422 36.56 10.49 26.91
CA SER A 422 36.19 11.33 25.76
C SER A 422 34.84 12.01 25.89
N LYS A 423 34.05 11.74 26.96
CA LYS A 423 32.69 12.25 27.13
C LYS A 423 32.57 13.77 26.92
N HIS A 424 33.50 14.54 27.49
CA HIS A 424 33.47 16.00 27.39
C HIS A 424 33.66 16.52 25.97
N GLY A 425 34.32 15.76 25.08
CA GLY A 425 34.52 16.13 23.69
C GLY A 425 33.25 16.04 22.82
N TRP A 426 32.22 15.34 23.31
CA TRP A 426 30.94 15.18 22.60
C TRP A 426 29.88 16.20 23.02
N VAL A 427 30.12 16.99 24.07
CA VAL A 427 29.17 17.98 24.57
C VAL A 427 29.09 19.17 23.61
N THR A 428 27.88 19.55 23.22
CA THR A 428 27.61 20.72 22.38
C THR A 428 26.62 21.67 23.06
N GLU A 429 26.25 22.77 22.40
CA GLU A 429 25.19 23.66 22.91
C GLU A 429 23.84 22.92 23.04
N LEU A 430 23.57 21.94 22.17
CA LEU A 430 22.32 21.19 22.13
C LEU A 430 22.39 19.84 22.88
N LEU A 431 23.57 19.21 22.91
CA LEU A 431 23.81 17.90 23.52
C LEU A 431 24.55 18.05 24.86
N GLY A 432 23.83 17.86 25.97
CA GLY A 432 24.41 17.95 27.31
C GLY A 432 25.05 16.65 27.80
N ALA A 433 25.96 16.74 28.77
CA ALA A 433 26.58 15.57 29.40
C ALA A 433 25.55 14.61 30.04
N GLY A 434 24.44 15.14 30.57
CA GLY A 434 23.35 14.33 31.12
C GLY A 434 22.54 13.57 30.08
N ASP A 435 22.43 14.09 28.85
CA ASP A 435 21.80 13.36 27.73
C ASP A 435 22.67 12.17 27.31
N ILE A 436 24.00 12.37 27.28
CA ILE A 436 24.98 11.32 27.01
C ILE A 436 24.91 10.22 28.08
N ASP A 437 24.91 10.60 29.36
CA ASP A 437 24.80 9.62 30.45
C ASP A 437 23.48 8.84 30.38
N ARG A 438 22.36 9.51 30.02
CA ARG A 438 21.07 8.86 29.80
C ARG A 438 21.09 7.88 28.64
N VAL A 439 21.60 8.27 27.46
CA VAL A 439 21.57 7.38 26.28
C VAL A 439 22.42 6.12 26.53
N ILE A 440 23.53 6.24 27.26
CA ILE A 440 24.35 5.08 27.67
C ILE A 440 23.56 4.15 28.60
N ILE A 441 22.82 4.70 29.58
CA ILE A 441 21.99 3.90 30.50
C ILE A 441 20.90 3.14 29.73
N GLU A 442 20.20 3.81 28.81
CA GLU A 442 19.11 3.21 28.03
C GLU A 442 19.64 2.20 27.02
N TRP A 443 20.74 2.49 26.34
CA TRP A 443 21.45 1.54 25.48
C TRP A 443 21.84 0.28 26.24
N ARG A 444 22.48 0.40 27.42
CA ARG A 444 22.81 -0.74 28.28
C ARG A 444 21.58 -1.49 28.78
N SER A 445 20.49 -0.78 29.03
CA SER A 445 19.20 -1.39 29.40
C SER A 445 18.68 -2.28 28.27
N LEU A 446 18.70 -1.77 27.04
CA LEU A 446 18.31 -2.50 25.86
C LEU A 446 19.23 -3.71 25.59
N LEU A 447 20.55 -3.56 25.78
CA LEU A 447 21.49 -4.69 25.70
C LEU A 447 21.20 -5.77 26.74
N ARG A 448 20.84 -5.39 27.98
CA ARG A 448 20.44 -6.35 29.02
C ARG A 448 19.17 -7.08 28.62
N GLN A 449 18.20 -6.36 28.06
CA GLN A 449 16.96 -6.95 27.57
C GLN A 449 17.22 -7.96 26.45
N ILE A 450 18.07 -7.62 25.46
CA ILE A 450 18.50 -8.54 24.41
C ILE A 450 19.21 -9.77 25.00
N ALA A 451 20.18 -9.55 25.89
CA ALA A 451 20.99 -10.61 26.47
C ALA A 451 20.18 -11.64 27.28
N HIS A 452 19.10 -11.21 27.92
CA HIS A 452 18.26 -12.04 28.80
C HIS A 452 16.91 -12.45 28.18
N ALA A 453 16.57 -11.94 26.99
CA ALA A 453 15.39 -12.36 26.27
C ALA A 453 15.47 -13.84 25.84
N PRO A 454 14.32 -14.51 25.62
CA PRO A 454 14.27 -15.90 25.19
C PRO A 454 15.11 -16.17 23.94
N ASP A 455 15.69 -17.38 23.86
CA ASP A 455 16.36 -17.83 22.65
C ASP A 455 15.33 -18.10 21.55
N LEU A 456 15.72 -17.82 20.31
CA LEU A 456 14.95 -18.14 19.12
C LEU A 456 15.86 -18.90 18.18
N ASP A 457 15.30 -19.80 17.35
CA ASP A 457 16.06 -20.49 16.33
C ASP A 457 16.39 -19.56 15.15
N TRP A 458 17.21 -18.56 15.42
CA TRP A 458 17.63 -17.52 14.50
C TRP A 458 19.10 -17.17 14.79
N PRO A 459 20.04 -17.62 13.95
CA PRO A 459 21.47 -17.45 14.22
C PRO A 459 21.92 -16.00 14.46
N ARG A 460 21.37 -15.04 13.71
CA ARG A 460 21.69 -13.61 13.88
C ARG A 460 21.22 -13.07 15.24
N TRP A 461 20.05 -13.51 15.73
CA TRP A 461 19.58 -13.17 17.09
C TRP A 461 20.53 -13.70 18.15
N ARG A 462 20.89 -15.00 18.08
CA ARG A 462 21.86 -15.63 19.00
C ARG A 462 23.22 -14.91 18.99
N ALA A 463 23.68 -14.50 17.82
CA ALA A 463 24.92 -13.74 17.67
C ALA A 463 24.83 -12.36 18.33
N LEU A 464 23.73 -11.62 18.11
CA LEU A 464 23.48 -10.34 18.76
C LEU A 464 23.42 -10.48 20.30
N GLN A 465 22.74 -11.51 20.81
CA GLN A 465 22.70 -11.81 22.25
C GLN A 465 24.10 -12.09 22.82
N LYS A 466 24.95 -12.81 22.09
CA LYS A 466 26.34 -13.06 22.50
C LYS A 466 27.15 -11.77 22.55
N MET A 467 26.99 -10.87 21.57
CA MET A 467 27.67 -9.57 21.55
C MET A 467 27.21 -8.67 22.68
N ALA A 468 25.89 -8.58 22.92
CA ALA A 468 25.33 -7.83 24.04
C ALA A 468 25.91 -8.30 25.39
N LYS A 469 26.00 -9.63 25.60
CA LYS A 469 26.63 -10.22 26.80
C LYS A 469 28.10 -9.88 26.95
N ALA A 470 28.85 -9.79 25.85
CA ALA A 470 30.27 -9.43 25.87
C ALA A 470 30.45 -7.96 26.30
N ILE A 471 29.77 -7.03 25.63
CA ILE A 471 29.85 -5.59 25.93
C ILE A 471 29.44 -5.29 27.38
N LEU A 472 28.38 -5.92 27.88
CA LEU A 472 27.92 -5.73 29.26
C LEU A 472 28.95 -6.17 30.32
N ARG A 473 29.89 -7.06 29.98
CA ARG A 473 30.99 -7.47 30.87
C ARG A 473 32.19 -6.51 30.80
N GLU A 474 32.36 -5.82 29.69
CA GLU A 474 33.47 -4.89 29.46
C GLU A 474 33.25 -3.52 30.10
N THR A 475 32.00 -3.18 30.45
CA THR A 475 31.61 -1.83 30.86
C THR A 475 30.81 -1.83 32.16
N GLU A 476 31.24 -1.01 33.11
CA GLU A 476 30.49 -0.70 34.33
C GLU A 476 29.40 0.36 34.06
N SER A 477 28.33 0.35 34.85
CA SER A 477 27.27 1.36 34.70
C SER A 477 27.79 2.71 35.20
N PRO A 478 27.50 3.85 34.52
CA PRO A 478 27.78 5.17 35.07
C PRO A 478 26.93 5.51 36.31
N THR A 479 25.98 4.64 36.68
CA THR A 479 25.18 4.76 37.89
C THR A 479 26.03 4.51 39.13
N LEU A 480 26.33 5.57 39.88
CA LEU A 480 26.92 5.48 41.22
C LEU A 480 26.01 4.66 42.14
N THR A 481 26.48 3.50 42.60
CA THR A 481 25.81 2.69 43.63
C THR A 481 26.07 3.23 45.03
N ASP A 482 27.21 3.90 45.22
CA ASP A 482 27.57 4.58 46.46
C ASP A 482 27.16 6.04 46.39
N LEU A 483 25.95 6.32 46.86
CA LEU A 483 25.47 7.69 47.03
C LEU A 483 26.14 8.34 48.25
N PRO A 484 26.55 9.62 48.18
CA PRO A 484 27.08 10.31 49.34
C PRO A 484 26.04 10.36 50.47
N PRO A 485 26.49 10.33 51.74
CA PRO A 485 25.58 10.47 52.88
C PRO A 485 24.85 11.82 52.79
N LEU A 486 23.56 11.82 53.12
CA LEU A 486 22.75 13.04 53.16
C LEU A 486 23.40 14.06 54.10
N GLU A 487 23.53 15.31 53.67
CA GLU A 487 24.01 16.39 54.52
C GLU A 487 23.03 16.63 55.68
N TYR A 488 23.52 17.10 56.83
CA TYR A 488 22.68 17.31 58.03
C TYR A 488 21.42 18.15 57.75
N HIS A 489 21.51 19.15 56.86
CA HIS A 489 20.38 19.97 56.48
C HIS A 489 19.34 19.21 55.61
N GLN A 490 19.77 18.20 54.84
CA GLN A 490 18.92 17.31 54.04
C GLN A 490 18.26 16.22 54.89
N THR A 491 18.80 15.93 56.08
CA THR A 491 18.16 15.01 57.05
C THR A 491 17.05 15.67 57.86
N LYS A 492 16.94 17.01 57.82
CA LYS A 492 15.89 17.75 58.51
C LYS A 492 14.63 17.83 57.66
N ARG A 493 13.47 17.67 58.30
CA ARG A 493 12.17 17.95 57.69
C ARG A 493 12.09 19.44 57.34
N VAL A 494 12.03 19.77 56.05
CA VAL A 494 11.80 21.13 55.59
C VAL A 494 10.29 21.30 55.34
N ASP A 495 9.65 22.18 56.11
CA ASP A 495 8.24 22.51 55.94
C ASP A 495 8.11 23.77 55.07
N HIS A 496 7.72 23.59 53.80
CA HIS A 496 7.52 24.67 52.84
C HIS A 496 6.06 25.21 52.87
N ARG A 497 5.49 25.37 54.07
CA ARG A 497 4.16 25.96 54.23
C ARG A 497 4.16 27.40 53.70
N LEU A 498 3.49 27.62 52.55
CA LEU A 498 3.17 28.96 52.05
C LEU A 498 2.14 29.61 52.98
N VAL A 499 2.59 30.54 53.81
CA VAL A 499 1.68 31.40 54.60
C VAL A 499 1.09 32.45 53.66
N LEU A 500 -0.06 32.14 53.08
CA LEU A 500 -0.84 33.11 52.31
C LEU A 500 -1.54 34.05 53.31
N ARG A 501 -1.19 35.35 53.30
CA ARG A 501 -1.95 36.37 54.04
C ARG A 501 -3.36 36.42 53.46
N ARG A 502 -4.37 36.14 54.27
CA ARG A 502 -5.78 36.34 53.91
C ARG A 502 -6.02 37.83 53.65
N HIS A 503 -6.58 38.16 52.49
CA HIS A 503 -7.26 39.43 52.25
C HIS A 503 -8.69 39.34 52.77
#